data_AF-A0A924A984-F1
#
_entry.id   AF-A0A924A984-F1
#
_cell.length_a   1.000
_cell.length_b   1.000
_cell.length_c   1.000
_cell.angle_alpha   90.00
_cell.angle_beta   90.00
_cell.angle_gamma   90.00
#
_symmetry.space_group_name_H-M   'P 1'
#
loop_
_entity.id
_entity.type
_entity.pdbx_description
1 polymer ?
#
loop_
_entity_poly.entity_id
_entity_poly.type
_entity_poly.pdbx_seq_one_letter_code
_entity_poly.pdbx_strand_id
1 'polypeptide(L)'
;TMMLKLLFFIVFGFAIAGTALAQDTLPGVSVKSTGNQIIVSWKNNYGAIISNINIQRSRDSLKNFTTIGTVLNPLNKENGFVERKPYNLNFYYRVFVVFEGGTSVFSRTHRPVLDTTHQR
;
A
#
# COMPACT_ATOMS: atom_id res chain seq x y z
N THR A 1 -38.50 -32.72 11.41
CA THR A 1 -38.03 -32.77 12.80
C THR A 1 -37.21 -31.53 13.12
N MET A 2 -37.26 -31.03 14.36
CA MET A 2 -36.51 -29.83 14.82
C MET A 2 -34.99 -29.97 14.54
N MET A 3 -34.49 -31.21 14.54
CA MET A 3 -33.13 -31.59 14.19
C MET A 3 -32.72 -31.27 12.74
N LEU A 4 -33.63 -31.38 11.78
CA LEU A 4 -33.36 -31.08 10.36
C LEU A 4 -33.26 -29.57 10.10
N LYS A 5 -34.03 -28.77 10.84
CA LYS A 5 -33.94 -27.30 10.81
C LYS A 5 -32.63 -26.82 11.42
N LEU A 6 -32.18 -27.44 12.52
CA LEU A 6 -30.90 -27.13 13.16
C LEU A 6 -29.71 -27.43 12.23
N LEU A 7 -29.74 -28.57 11.53
CA LEU A 7 -28.76 -28.93 10.50
C LEU A 7 -28.70 -27.91 9.37
N PHE A 8 -29.86 -27.41 8.92
CA PHE A 8 -29.93 -26.38 7.88
C PHE A 8 -29.30 -25.05 8.32
N PHE A 9 -29.52 -24.64 9.58
CA PHE A 9 -28.89 -23.43 10.14
C PHE A 9 -27.38 -23.57 10.32
N ILE A 10 -26.87 -24.76 10.68
CA ILE A 10 -25.42 -25.00 10.81
C ILE A 10 -24.72 -24.97 9.44
N VAL A 11 -25.31 -25.59 8.42
CA VAL A 11 -24.77 -25.58 7.05
C VAL A 11 -24.81 -24.17 6.46
N PHE A 12 -25.85 -23.38 6.74
CA PHE A 12 -25.94 -21.99 6.29
C PHE A 12 -24.94 -21.06 7.00
N GLY A 13 -24.66 -21.31 8.29
CA GLY A 13 -23.67 -20.55 9.07
C GLY A 13 -22.22 -20.76 8.60
N PHE A 14 -21.88 -21.94 8.09
CA PHE A 14 -20.54 -22.24 7.59
C PHE A 14 -20.25 -21.66 6.18
N ALA A 15 -21.30 -21.36 5.40
CA ALA A 15 -21.17 -20.86 4.04
C ALA A 15 -20.74 -19.37 3.94
N ILE A 16 -20.74 -18.63 5.07
CA ILE A 16 -20.40 -17.19 5.12
C ILE A 16 -18.99 -16.94 5.68
N ALA A 17 -18.13 -17.96 5.72
CA ALA A 17 -16.70 -17.78 5.98
C ALA A 17 -16.01 -17.16 4.75
N GLY A 18 -16.36 -15.92 4.41
CA GLY A 18 -15.69 -15.14 3.37
C GLY A 18 -14.26 -14.80 3.81
N THR A 19 -13.33 -14.81 2.87
CA THR A 19 -11.97 -14.33 3.09
C THR A 19 -12.02 -12.83 3.35
N ALA A 20 -11.85 -12.41 4.60
CA ALA A 20 -11.63 -11.01 4.93
C ALA A 20 -10.31 -10.56 4.28
N LEU A 21 -10.41 -9.72 3.24
CA LEU A 21 -9.23 -9.01 2.71
C LEU A 21 -8.88 -7.93 3.74
N ALA A 22 -7.96 -8.24 4.64
CA ALA A 22 -7.43 -7.25 5.56
C ALA A 22 -6.80 -6.10 4.75
N GLN A 23 -6.94 -4.87 5.27
CA GLN A 23 -6.37 -3.70 4.62
C GLN A 23 -4.84 -3.79 4.67
N ASP A 24 -4.20 -3.79 3.51
CA ASP A 24 -2.76 -3.95 3.40
C ASP A 24 -2.04 -2.78 4.09
N THR A 25 -1.08 -3.10 4.97
CA THR A 25 -0.23 -2.13 5.68
C THR A 25 1.19 -2.21 5.12
N LEU A 26 2.08 -1.31 5.52
CA LEU A 26 3.50 -1.44 5.19
C LEU A 26 4.01 -2.89 5.43
N PRO A 27 4.80 -3.44 4.49
CA PRO A 27 5.39 -2.76 3.34
C PRO A 27 4.49 -2.66 2.08
N GLY A 28 3.20 -2.99 2.17
CA GLY A 28 2.22 -2.75 1.11
C GLY A 28 2.02 -1.26 0.82
N VAL A 29 2.02 -0.90 -0.47
CA VAL A 29 1.84 0.49 -0.94
C VAL A 29 0.92 0.55 -2.16
N SER A 30 0.25 1.68 -2.32
CA SER A 30 -0.54 2.02 -3.51
C SER A 30 0.17 3.10 -4.31
N VAL A 31 0.25 2.93 -5.63
CA VAL A 31 0.83 3.93 -6.55
C VAL A 31 -0.20 4.25 -7.64
N LYS A 32 -0.79 5.43 -7.55
CA LYS A 32 -1.85 5.87 -8.45
C LYS A 32 -1.42 7.08 -9.27
N SER A 33 -1.86 7.13 -10.52
CA SER A 33 -1.72 8.29 -11.40
C SER A 33 -3.08 8.98 -11.54
N THR A 34 -3.14 10.29 -11.33
CA THR A 34 -4.32 11.10 -11.64
C THR A 34 -4.13 11.89 -12.95
N GLY A 35 -3.21 11.46 -13.81
CA GLY A 35 -2.79 12.17 -15.02
C GLY A 35 -1.72 13.24 -14.75
N ASN A 36 -1.98 14.16 -13.83
CA ASN A 36 -1.06 15.29 -13.54
C ASN A 36 -0.10 15.04 -12.37
N GLN A 37 -0.34 13.99 -11.60
CA GLN A 37 0.46 13.63 -10.44
C GLN A 37 0.46 12.13 -10.20
N ILE A 38 1.54 11.64 -9.60
CA ILE A 38 1.61 10.31 -9.02
C ILE A 38 1.45 10.42 -7.51
N ILE A 39 0.60 9.59 -6.94
CA ILE A 39 0.36 9.49 -5.51
C ILE A 39 0.88 8.13 -5.06
N VAL A 40 1.89 8.13 -4.21
CA VAL A 40 2.37 6.95 -3.48
C VAL A 40 1.78 7.01 -2.08
N SER A 41 0.97 6.05 -1.66
CA SER A 41 0.31 6.07 -0.35
C SER A 41 0.30 4.70 0.32
N TRP A 42 0.20 4.70 1.65
CA TRP A 42 0.19 3.47 2.45
C TRP A 42 -0.43 3.70 3.82
N LYS A 43 -0.68 2.58 4.51
CA LYS A 43 -1.08 2.56 5.92
C LYS A 43 0.04 1.96 6.77
N ASN A 44 0.27 2.53 7.93
CA ASN A 44 1.24 1.99 8.88
C ASN A 44 0.60 0.88 9.72
N ASN A 45 1.39 -0.14 10.08
CA ASN A 45 0.98 -1.14 11.05
C ASN A 45 1.10 -0.54 12.47
N TYR A 46 0.05 -0.68 13.29
CA TYR A 46 -0.09 -0.05 14.60
C TYR A 46 0.95 -0.47 15.65
N GLY A 47 1.74 -1.51 15.40
CA GLY A 47 2.75 -2.02 16.35
C GLY A 47 4.21 -1.66 16.05
N ALA A 48 4.53 -1.11 14.88
CA ALA A 48 5.93 -0.86 14.49
C ALA A 48 6.32 0.61 14.71
N ILE A 49 7.44 0.86 15.39
CA ILE A 49 8.01 2.20 15.52
C ILE A 49 8.91 2.46 14.31
N ILE A 50 8.46 3.35 13.43
CA ILE A 50 9.14 3.70 12.19
C ILE A 50 9.93 4.98 12.40
N SER A 51 11.22 4.94 12.14
CA SER A 51 12.12 6.10 12.26
C SER A 51 12.18 6.92 10.97
N ASN A 52 12.09 6.26 9.81
CA ASN A 52 12.16 6.93 8.53
C ASN A 52 11.44 6.16 7.41
N ILE A 53 10.86 6.89 6.45
CA ILE A 53 10.30 6.33 5.23
C ILE A 53 10.78 7.17 4.04
N ASN A 54 11.53 6.54 3.15
CA ASN A 54 12.07 7.15 1.94
C ASN A 54 11.31 6.64 0.71
N ILE A 55 10.77 7.55 -0.08
CA ILE A 55 10.09 7.24 -1.33
C ILE A 55 11.14 7.19 -2.42
N GLN A 56 11.22 6.06 -3.13
CA GLN A 56 12.20 5.84 -4.18
C GLN A 56 11.55 5.61 -5.53
N ARG A 57 12.26 6.03 -6.58
CA ARG A 57 11.82 5.90 -7.97
C ARG A 57 12.95 5.44 -8.88
N SER A 58 12.64 4.66 -9.91
CA SER A 58 13.56 4.27 -10.98
C SER A 58 12.86 4.16 -12.34
N ARG A 59 13.62 4.21 -13.44
CA ARG A 59 13.16 3.82 -14.78
C ARG A 59 13.26 2.30 -15.02
N ASP A 60 14.00 1.61 -14.16
CA ASP A 60 14.20 0.15 -14.17
C ASP A 60 13.44 -0.46 -12.99
N SER A 61 12.76 -1.59 -13.19
CA SER A 61 11.94 -2.21 -12.15
C SER A 61 12.74 -2.81 -10.98
N LEU A 62 14.04 -3.06 -11.17
CA LEU A 62 14.87 -3.82 -10.25
C LEU A 62 16.00 -2.99 -9.64
N LYS A 63 16.59 -2.06 -10.40
CA LYS A 63 17.79 -1.31 -9.99
C LYS A 63 17.65 0.19 -10.18
N ASN A 64 18.67 0.94 -9.76
CA ASN A 64 18.82 2.39 -9.96
C ASN A 64 17.71 3.24 -9.31
N PHE A 65 17.19 2.78 -8.18
CA PHE A 65 16.23 3.55 -7.39
C PHE A 65 16.90 4.73 -6.68
N THR A 66 16.37 5.92 -6.90
CA THR A 66 16.79 7.16 -6.21
C THR A 66 15.70 7.62 -5.26
N THR A 67 16.07 8.09 -4.08
CA THR A 67 15.13 8.73 -3.15
C THR A 67 14.66 10.07 -3.72
N ILE A 68 13.34 10.24 -3.86
CA ILE A 68 12.69 11.46 -4.37
C ILE A 68 11.93 12.22 -3.28
N GLY A 69 11.83 11.64 -2.09
CA GLY A 69 11.16 12.27 -0.97
C GLY A 69 11.28 11.45 0.30
N THR A 70 11.00 12.11 1.42
CA THR A 70 11.00 11.52 2.76
C THR A 70 9.78 12.04 3.52
N VAL A 71 9.24 11.23 4.41
CA VAL A 71 8.04 11.57 5.18
C VAL A 71 8.42 12.35 6.42
N LEU A 72 7.70 13.46 6.68
CA LEU A 72 7.96 14.31 7.86
C LEU A 72 7.55 13.63 9.17
N ASN A 73 6.39 12.96 9.19
CA ASN A 73 5.92 12.22 10.35
C ASN A 73 5.64 10.75 9.94
N PRO A 74 6.62 9.85 10.09
CA PRO A 74 6.49 8.47 9.67
C PRO A 74 5.52 7.66 10.55
N LEU A 75 5.03 8.21 11.66
CA LEU A 75 4.13 7.51 12.61
C LEU A 75 2.63 7.77 12.33
N ASN A 76 2.27 8.63 11.38
CA ASN A 76 0.87 8.82 11.02
C ASN A 76 0.23 7.49 10.57
N LYS A 77 -1.03 7.25 10.91
CA LYS A 77 -1.74 6.00 10.55
C LYS A 77 -1.76 5.77 9.03
N GLU A 78 -1.94 6.85 8.29
CA GLU A 78 -1.89 6.88 6.83
C GLU A 78 -0.88 7.95 6.41
N ASN A 79 -0.12 7.65 5.37
CA ASN A 79 0.88 8.56 4.82
C ASN A 79 0.91 8.45 3.30
N GLY A 80 1.55 9.43 2.68
CA GLY A 80 1.79 9.41 1.26
C GLY A 80 2.72 10.50 0.77
N PHE A 81 3.02 10.42 -0.51
CA PHE A 81 3.87 11.34 -1.24
C PHE A 81 3.23 11.66 -2.59
N VAL A 82 3.22 12.93 -2.95
CA VAL A 82 2.67 13.41 -4.22
C VAL A 82 3.82 13.91 -5.09
N GLU A 83 4.02 13.24 -6.21
CA GLU A 83 4.90 13.72 -7.28
C GLU A 83 4.08 14.48 -8.32
N ARG A 84 4.27 15.80 -8.41
CA ARG A 84 3.60 16.63 -9.41
C ARG A 84 4.36 16.63 -10.73
N LYS A 85 3.64 16.58 -11.84
CA LYS A 85 4.18 16.69 -13.22
C LYS A 85 5.34 15.72 -13.50
N PRO A 86 5.14 14.40 -13.39
CA PRO A 86 6.14 13.47 -13.89
C PRO A 86 6.30 13.71 -15.41
N TYR A 87 7.46 14.22 -15.85
CA TYR A 87 7.74 14.47 -17.28
C TYR A 87 7.54 13.22 -18.17
N ASN A 88 7.51 12.03 -17.57
CA ASN A 88 7.30 10.73 -18.20
C ASN A 88 6.58 9.79 -17.21
N LEU A 89 5.57 9.02 -17.64
CA LEU A 89 4.86 8.05 -16.78
C LEU A 89 5.57 6.68 -16.65
N ASN A 90 6.73 6.52 -17.29
CA ASN A 90 7.50 5.27 -17.31
C ASN A 90 8.45 5.15 -16.11
N PHE A 91 7.90 5.26 -14.91
CA PHE A 91 8.65 5.08 -13.68
C PHE A 91 8.07 3.96 -12.82
N TYR A 92 8.95 3.40 -12.00
CA TYR A 92 8.68 2.42 -10.98
C TYR A 92 8.93 3.05 -9.61
N TYR A 93 8.06 2.74 -8.66
CA TYR A 93 8.08 3.32 -7.32
C TYR A 93 8.15 2.22 -6.26
N ARG A 94 8.82 2.53 -5.16
CA ARG A 94 8.84 1.72 -3.93
C ARG A 94 9.10 2.62 -2.73
N VAL A 95 8.84 2.11 -1.53
CA VAL A 95 9.26 2.77 -0.29
C VAL A 95 10.35 1.95 0.39
N PHE A 96 11.27 2.65 1.03
CA PHE A 96 12.26 2.08 1.93
C PHE A 96 11.94 2.54 3.35
N VAL A 97 11.63 1.59 4.22
CA VAL A 97 11.16 1.82 5.59
C VAL A 97 12.27 1.42 6.54
N VAL A 98 12.62 2.31 7.46
CA VAL A 98 13.58 2.07 8.53
C VAL A 98 12.83 2.09 9.85
N PHE A 99 12.97 1.04 10.63
CA PHE A 99 12.39 0.93 11.96
C PHE A 99 13.37 1.44 13.01
N GLU A 100 12.88 1.78 14.20
CA GLU A 100 13.76 1.91 15.35
C GLU A 100 14.53 0.60 15.59
N GLY A 101 15.79 0.72 16.05
CA GLY A 101 16.69 -0.43 16.18
C GLY A 101 17.40 -0.83 14.88
N GLY A 102 17.19 -0.09 13.77
CA GLY A 102 18.02 -0.18 12.56
C GLY A 102 17.63 -1.26 11.56
N THR A 103 16.58 -2.04 11.81
CA THR A 103 16.02 -2.95 10.81
C THR A 103 15.33 -2.16 9.71
N SER A 104 15.27 -2.73 8.50
CA SER A 104 14.68 -2.04 7.35
C SER A 104 14.06 -2.99 6.34
N VAL A 105 13.13 -2.47 5.54
CA VAL A 105 12.42 -3.22 4.51
C VAL A 105 12.14 -2.35 3.29
N PHE A 106 12.21 -2.95 2.10
CA PHE A 106 11.70 -2.35 0.86
C PHE A 106 10.31 -2.90 0.57
N SER A 107 9.40 -2.03 0.12
CA SER A 107 8.16 -2.50 -0.52
C SER A 107 8.47 -3.22 -1.83
N ARG A 108 7.46 -3.95 -2.33
CA ARG A 108 7.47 -4.35 -3.74
C ARG A 108 7.53 -3.12 -4.64
N THR A 109 8.09 -3.32 -5.82
CA THR A 109 8.12 -2.30 -6.88
C THR A 109 6.77 -2.22 -7.58
N HIS A 110 6.25 -1.02 -7.78
CA HIS A 110 4.95 -0.78 -8.43
C HIS A 110 5.08 0.21 -9.59
N ARG A 111 4.30 -0.01 -10.66
CA ARG A 111 4.02 1.02 -11.68
C ARG A 111 2.77 1.80 -11.26
N PRO A 112 2.69 3.10 -11.59
CA PRO A 112 1.47 3.84 -11.38
C PRO A 112 0.29 3.26 -12.16
N VAL A 113 -0.83 3.06 -11.49
CA VAL A 113 -2.10 2.67 -12.12
C VAL A 113 -2.97 3.92 -12.24
N LEU A 114 -3.60 4.12 -13.40
CA LEU A 114 -4.52 5.24 -13.60
C LEU A 114 -5.68 5.15 -12.60
N ASP A 115 -5.93 6.23 -11.86
CA ASP A 115 -7.10 6.30 -10.98
C ASP A 115 -8.34 6.63 -11.79
N THR A 116 -9.15 5.60 -12.05
CA THR A 116 -10.42 5.74 -12.77
C THR A 116 -11.59 6.12 -11.85
N THR A 117 -11.36 6.22 -10.54
CA THR A 117 -12.43 6.39 -9.53
C THR A 117 -12.96 7.84 -9.47
N HIS A 118 -12.25 8.79 -10.08
CA HIS A 118 -12.61 10.23 -10.07
C HIS A 118 -12.89 10.82 -11.47
N GLN A 119 -13.11 9.98 -12.48
CA GLN A 119 -13.60 10.44 -13.79
C GLN A 119 -15.14 10.41 -13.82
N ARG A 120 -15.79 11.37 -13.14
CA ARG A 120 -17.19 11.75 -13.36
C ARG A 120 -17.38 13.23 -13.07
#